data_AF-A0A1G1Z9Y0-F1
#
_entry.id   AF-A0A1G1Z9Y0-F1
#
_cell.length_a   1.000
_cell.length_b   1.000
_cell.length_c   1.000
_cell.angle_alpha   90.00
_cell.angle_beta   90.00
_cell.angle_gamma   90.00
#
_symmetry.space_group_name_H-M   'P 1'
#
loop_
_entity.id
_entity.type
_entity.pdbx_description
1 polymer ?
#
loop_
_entity_poly.entity_id
_entity_poly.type
_entity_poly.pdbx_seq_one_letter_code
_entity_poly.pdbx_strand_id
1 'polypeptide(L)'
;MFLLRVIIVIAASLVQISPWFEVGGIKPNLILVVAVSLVVFEQELWKKITVVLLAAIILKAGPTFEITTIIFVLGVLTSILLSDYFRFEREAAIGGAVLITMLALNLTNGFSFIIAERTVVLIELVYTTALGFVIVPLSKLLYEKGKSSKS
;
A
#
# COMPACT_ATOMS: atom_id res chain seq x y z
N MET A 1 9.85 6.25 -16.08
CA MET A 1 9.86 5.88 -14.66
C MET A 1 8.57 6.25 -13.96
N PHE A 2 8.23 7.54 -13.81
CA PHE A 2 6.96 7.92 -13.15
C PHE A 2 5.71 7.34 -13.83
N LEU A 3 5.61 7.42 -15.16
CA LEU A 3 4.50 6.81 -15.91
C LEU A 3 4.37 5.29 -15.68
N LEU A 4 5.50 4.58 -15.60
CA LEU A 4 5.50 3.14 -15.29
C LEU A 4 4.93 2.87 -13.89
N ARG A 5 5.26 3.71 -12.89
CA ARG A 5 4.70 3.62 -11.54
C ARG A 5 3.20 3.84 -11.54
N VAL A 6 2.72 4.85 -12.29
CA VAL A 6 1.28 5.11 -12.48
C VAL A 6 0.60 3.89 -13.11
N ILE A 7 1.19 3.29 -14.16
CA ILE A 7 0.65 2.09 -14.80
C ILE A 7 0.60 0.91 -13.80
N ILE A 8 1.64 0.69 -13.00
CA ILE A 8 1.67 -0.36 -11.97
C ILE A 8 0.57 -0.14 -10.93
N VAL A 9 0.36 1.09 -10.48
CA VAL A 9 -0.70 1.42 -9.51
C VAL A 9 -2.08 1.17 -10.11
N ILE A 10 -2.32 1.57 -11.36
CA ILE A 10 -3.58 1.31 -12.06
C ILE A 10 -3.80 -0.21 -12.18
N ALA A 11 -2.80 -0.95 -12.66
CA ALA A 11 -2.88 -2.39 -12.81
C ALA A 11 -3.14 -3.10 -11.46
N ALA A 12 -2.39 -2.75 -10.42
CA ALA A 12 -2.60 -3.26 -9.07
C ALA A 12 -4.00 -2.93 -8.54
N SER A 13 -4.52 -1.75 -8.89
CA SER A 13 -5.85 -1.35 -8.47
C SER A 13 -6.96 -2.13 -9.16
N LEU A 14 -6.81 -2.39 -10.46
CA LEU A 14 -7.72 -3.26 -11.20
C LEU A 14 -7.68 -4.71 -10.69
N VAL A 15 -6.48 -5.22 -10.38
CA VAL A 15 -6.31 -6.54 -9.75
C VAL A 15 -6.97 -6.58 -8.37
N GLN A 16 -6.80 -5.54 -7.56
CA GLN A 16 -7.44 -5.44 -6.25
C GLN A 16 -8.97 -5.41 -6.38
N ILE A 17 -9.56 -4.82 -7.41
CA ILE A 17 -11.04 -4.82 -7.53
C ILE A 17 -11.56 -6.21 -7.91
N SER A 18 -10.75 -7.02 -8.60
CA SER A 18 -11.12 -8.35 -9.06
C SER A 18 -11.47 -9.31 -7.90
N PRO A 19 -12.54 -10.12 -8.03
CA PRO A 19 -12.86 -11.21 -7.09
C PRO A 19 -11.80 -12.32 -7.05
N TRP A 20 -11.02 -12.47 -8.12
CA TRP A 20 -9.99 -13.51 -8.24
C TRP A 20 -8.81 -13.30 -7.28
N PHE A 21 -8.70 -12.12 -6.67
CA PHE A 21 -7.67 -11.79 -5.69
C PHE A 21 -8.10 -12.07 -4.24
N GLU A 22 -9.30 -12.61 -4.07
CA GLU A 22 -9.85 -13.03 -2.78
C GLU A 22 -9.50 -14.50 -2.52
N VAL A 23 -8.95 -14.78 -1.33
CA VAL A 23 -8.60 -16.15 -0.92
C VAL A 23 -9.43 -16.50 0.31
N GLY A 24 -10.39 -17.43 0.14
CA GLY A 24 -11.23 -17.90 1.24
C GLY A 24 -12.09 -16.81 1.90
N GLY A 25 -12.59 -15.84 1.13
CA GLY A 25 -13.37 -14.71 1.67
C GLY A 25 -12.53 -13.51 2.10
N ILE A 26 -11.19 -13.63 2.09
CA ILE A 26 -10.27 -12.64 2.64
C ILE A 26 -9.49 -11.98 1.50
N LYS A 27 -9.47 -10.64 1.53
CA LYS A 27 -8.92 -9.84 0.46
C LYS A 27 -7.77 -8.98 0.97
N PRO A 28 -6.50 -9.29 0.63
CA PRO A 28 -5.37 -8.49 1.08
C PRO A 28 -5.41 -7.09 0.46
N ASN A 29 -4.75 -6.12 1.08
CA ASN A 29 -4.68 -4.76 0.54
C ASN A 29 -3.47 -4.58 -0.39
N LEU A 30 -3.57 -5.09 -1.62
CA LEU A 30 -2.49 -5.02 -2.62
C LEU A 30 -2.12 -3.57 -2.95
N ILE A 31 -3.12 -2.70 -3.08
CA ILE A 31 -2.90 -1.30 -3.44
C ILE A 31 -2.09 -0.59 -2.36
N LEU A 32 -2.38 -0.83 -1.09
CA LEU A 32 -1.57 -0.31 0.02
C LEU A 32 -0.11 -0.71 -0.14
N VAL A 33 0.15 -2.00 -0.35
CA VAL A 33 1.50 -2.53 -0.48
C VAL A 33 2.23 -1.91 -1.68
N VAL A 34 1.57 -1.85 -2.84
CA VAL A 34 2.16 -1.29 -4.08
C VAL A 34 2.38 0.22 -3.96
N ALA A 35 1.43 0.95 -3.36
CA ALA A 35 1.58 2.39 -3.16
C ALA A 35 2.75 2.68 -2.22
N VAL A 36 2.83 2.01 -1.07
CA VAL A 36 3.94 2.19 -0.14
C VAL A 36 5.27 1.79 -0.80
N SER A 37 5.33 0.63 -1.48
CA SER A 37 6.58 0.14 -2.08
C SER A 37 7.11 1.07 -3.17
N LEU A 38 6.25 1.57 -4.06
CA LEU A 38 6.67 2.43 -5.16
C LEU A 38 7.10 3.81 -4.67
N VAL A 39 6.42 4.32 -3.64
CA VAL A 39 6.62 5.68 -3.16
C VAL A 39 7.88 5.82 -2.29
N VAL A 40 8.28 4.75 -1.61
CA VAL A 40 9.54 4.74 -0.83
C VAL A 40 10.76 4.98 -1.72
N PHE A 41 10.76 4.48 -2.96
CA PHE A 41 11.85 4.71 -3.92
C PHE A 41 11.67 5.99 -4.77
N GLU A 42 10.67 6.81 -4.46
CA GLU A 42 10.52 8.12 -5.08
C GLU A 42 11.21 9.19 -4.23
N GLN A 43 11.84 10.17 -4.87
CA GLN A 43 12.51 11.26 -4.15
C GLN A 43 11.64 12.52 -4.11
N GLU A 44 10.86 12.75 -5.16
CA GLU A 44 10.05 13.96 -5.30
C GLU A 44 8.69 13.82 -4.61
N LEU A 45 8.46 14.61 -3.55
CA LEU A 45 7.24 14.58 -2.73
C LEU A 45 5.95 14.69 -3.55
N TRP A 46 5.92 15.53 -4.59
CA TRP A 46 4.72 15.68 -5.41
C TRP A 46 4.37 14.38 -6.15
N LYS A 47 5.37 13.64 -6.66
CA LYS A 47 5.18 12.34 -7.31
C LYS A 47 4.66 11.30 -6.32
N LYS A 48 5.16 11.34 -5.09
CA LYS A 48 4.67 10.52 -3.96
C LYS A 48 3.17 10.75 -3.77
N ILE A 49 2.78 12.01 -3.56
CA ILE A 49 1.38 12.40 -3.33
C ILE A 49 0.49 12.00 -4.50
N THR A 50 0.92 12.23 -5.76
CA THR A 50 0.13 11.84 -6.94
C THR A 50 -0.13 10.33 -6.97
N VAL A 51 0.87 9.49 -6.69
CA VAL A 51 0.70 8.03 -6.67
C VAL A 51 -0.30 7.61 -5.58
N VAL A 52 -0.20 8.18 -4.39
CA VAL A 52 -1.09 7.87 -3.26
C VAL A 52 -2.53 8.30 -3.54
N LEU A 53 -2.73 9.51 -4.06
CA LEU A 53 -4.05 10.02 -4.40
C LEU A 53 -4.67 9.22 -5.56
N LEU A 54 -3.88 8.89 -6.58
CA LEU A 54 -4.34 8.08 -7.71
C LEU A 54 -4.75 6.67 -7.24
N ALA A 55 -3.96 6.04 -6.38
CA ALA A 55 -4.31 4.78 -5.74
C ALA A 55 -5.64 4.88 -4.96
N ALA A 56 -5.81 5.93 -4.15
CA ALA A 56 -7.02 6.16 -3.37
C ALA A 56 -8.27 6.36 -4.26
N ILE A 57 -8.13 7.14 -5.35
CA ILE A 57 -9.22 7.42 -6.30
C ILE A 57 -9.66 6.14 -7.03
N ILE A 58 -8.72 5.31 -7.48
CA ILE A 58 -9.06 4.10 -8.24
C ILE A 58 -9.66 3.02 -7.33
N LEU A 59 -9.11 2.86 -6.12
CA LEU A 59 -9.60 1.89 -5.13
C LEU A 59 -11.06 2.13 -4.75
N LYS A 60 -11.49 3.40 -4.78
CA LYS A 60 -12.82 3.85 -4.41
C LYS A 60 -13.50 4.59 -5.57
N ALA A 61 -13.39 4.09 -6.81
CA ALA A 61 -14.04 4.68 -8.00
C ALA A 61 -15.58 4.75 -7.87
N GLY A 62 -16.04 5.66 -7.02
CA GLY A 62 -17.37 5.87 -6.50
C GLY A 62 -17.40 7.24 -5.81
N PRO A 63 -18.53 7.96 -5.83
CA PRO A 63 -18.61 9.38 -5.46
C PRO A 63 -18.50 9.67 -3.95
N THR A 64 -18.37 8.65 -3.10
CA THR A 64 -18.31 8.80 -1.64
C THR A 64 -16.87 8.75 -1.12
N PHE A 65 -16.35 9.92 -0.72
CA PHE A 65 -15.10 10.02 0.03
C PHE A 65 -15.32 9.52 1.46
N GLU A 66 -15.15 8.21 1.65
CA GLU A 66 -15.35 7.56 2.96
C GLU A 66 -14.13 7.75 3.88
N ILE A 67 -14.37 7.66 5.20
CA ILE A 67 -13.31 7.81 6.22
C ILE A 67 -12.17 6.81 6.04
N THR A 68 -12.46 5.63 5.48
CA THR A 68 -11.47 4.61 5.10
C THR A 68 -10.45 5.13 4.09
N THR A 69 -10.88 5.98 3.16
CA THR A 69 -10.01 6.58 2.14
C THR A 69 -9.06 7.59 2.77
N ILE A 70 -9.55 8.38 3.75
CA ILE A 70 -8.72 9.31 4.51
C ILE A 70 -7.67 8.55 5.31
N ILE A 71 -8.07 7.48 6.01
CA ILE A 71 -7.17 6.64 6.80
C ILE A 71 -6.13 5.95 5.91
N PHE A 72 -6.53 5.47 4.73
CA PHE A 72 -5.61 4.93 3.73
C PHE A 72 -4.57 5.98 3.31
N VAL A 73 -5.02 7.16 2.87
CA VAL A 73 -4.12 8.23 2.40
C VAL A 73 -3.16 8.67 3.52
N LEU A 74 -3.68 8.92 4.73
CA LEU A 74 -2.87 9.31 5.88
C LEU A 74 -1.87 8.20 6.25
N GLY A 75 -2.30 6.94 6.29
CA GLY A 75 -1.43 5.80 6.59
C GLY A 75 -0.30 5.66 5.59
N VAL A 76 -0.57 5.81 4.29
CA VAL A 76 0.46 5.78 3.25
C VAL A 76 1.39 7.00 3.36
N LEU A 77 0.88 8.21 3.58
CA LEU A 77 1.70 9.40 3.78
C LEU A 77 2.60 9.31 5.03
N THR A 78 2.08 8.78 6.14
CA THR A 78 2.87 8.52 7.34
C THR A 78 3.94 7.46 7.06
N SER A 79 3.62 6.39 6.33
CA SER A 79 4.61 5.39 5.89
C SER A 79 5.79 6.04 5.16
N ILE A 80 5.49 6.99 4.29
CA ILE A 80 6.47 7.71 3.50
C ILE A 80 7.37 8.57 4.38
N LEU A 81 6.78 9.37 5.27
CA LEU A 81 7.52 10.25 6.19
C LEU A 81 8.43 9.43 7.10
N LEU A 82 7.94 8.31 7.64
CA LEU A 82 8.74 7.40 8.45
C LEU A 82 9.88 6.76 7.63
N SER A 83 9.62 6.36 6.39
CA SER A 83 10.65 5.76 5.53
C SER A 83 11.77 6.74 5.13
N ASP A 84 11.47 8.03 5.07
CA ASP A 84 12.48 9.08 4.79
C ASP A 84 13.27 9.45 6.05
N TYR A 85 12.66 9.30 7.23
CA TYR A 85 13.29 9.52 8.54
C TYR A 85 14.20 8.36 8.96
N PHE A 86 13.72 7.11 8.90
CA PHE A 86 14.42 5.90 9.35
C PHE A 86 15.30 5.27 8.26
N ARG A 87 16.12 6.07 7.57
CA ARG A 87 16.91 5.65 6.39
C ARG A 87 17.68 4.33 6.52
N PHE A 88 18.05 3.90 7.73
CA PHE A 88 18.79 2.67 8.01
C PHE A 88 17.93 1.39 8.12
N GLU A 89 16.61 1.51 8.27
CA GLU A 89 15.70 0.35 8.38
C GLU A 89 14.46 0.54 7.50
N ARG A 90 14.70 0.92 6.24
CA ARG A 90 13.63 1.33 5.32
C ARG A 90 12.61 0.22 5.10
N GLU A 91 13.05 -1.02 4.98
CA GLU A 91 12.17 -2.19 4.84
C GLU A 91 11.32 -2.44 6.09
N ALA A 92 11.88 -2.28 7.29
CA ALA A 92 11.14 -2.44 8.54
C ALA A 92 10.13 -1.32 8.75
N ALA A 93 10.49 -0.08 8.41
CA ALA A 93 9.59 1.07 8.44
C ALA A 93 8.39 0.89 7.48
N ILE A 94 8.64 0.35 6.28
CA ILE A 94 7.58 -0.02 5.34
C ILE A 94 6.65 -1.08 5.93
N GLY A 95 7.21 -2.18 6.46
CA GLY A 95 6.44 -3.26 7.06
C GLY A 95 5.58 -2.78 8.22
N GLY A 96 6.18 -2.00 9.13
CA GLY A 96 5.47 -1.40 10.27
C GLY A 96 4.37 -0.45 9.83
N ALA A 97 4.59 0.37 8.81
CA ALA A 97 3.59 1.32 8.37
C ALA A 97 2.44 0.68 7.57
N VAL A 98 2.73 -0.39 6.81
CA VAL A 98 1.68 -1.26 6.23
C VAL A 98 0.84 -1.89 7.33
N LEU A 99 1.46 -2.45 8.38
CA LEU A 99 0.76 -3.04 9.52
C LEU A 99 -0.12 -2.02 10.26
N ILE A 100 0.42 -0.83 10.58
CA ILE A 100 -0.34 0.24 11.26
C ILE A 100 -1.50 0.71 10.40
N THR A 101 -1.29 0.90 9.10
CA THR A 101 -2.35 1.33 8.18
C THR A 101 -3.45 0.28 8.07
N MET A 102 -3.10 -1.01 8.00
CA MET A 102 -4.08 -2.10 7.99
C MET A 102 -4.87 -2.22 9.28
N LEU A 103 -4.21 -2.06 10.43
CA LEU A 103 -4.90 -2.03 11.73
C LEU A 103 -5.85 -0.84 11.83
N ALA A 104 -5.43 0.34 11.37
CA ALA A 104 -6.27 1.53 11.33
C ALA A 104 -7.48 1.37 10.40
N LEU A 105 -7.30 0.72 9.25
CA LEU A 105 -8.40 0.38 8.35
C LEU A 105 -9.36 -0.62 8.98
N ASN A 106 -8.87 -1.67 9.64
CA ASN A 106 -9.75 -2.62 10.32
C ASN A 106 -10.50 -1.99 11.51
N LEU A 107 -9.90 -1.01 12.18
CA LEU A 107 -10.56 -0.25 13.25
C LEU A 107 -11.74 0.59 12.76
N THR A 108 -11.84 0.93 11.47
CA THR A 108 -13.01 1.66 10.95
C THR A 108 -14.28 0.81 10.98
N ASN A 109 -14.14 -0.52 10.95
CA ASN A 109 -15.25 -1.45 11.09
C ASN A 109 -15.67 -1.63 12.57
N GLY A 110 -14.98 -0.96 13.49
CA GLY A 110 -15.23 -0.98 14.93
C GLY A 110 -14.36 -1.97 15.70
N PHE A 111 -14.12 -1.68 16.98
CA PHE A 111 -13.32 -2.56 17.85
C PHE A 111 -13.97 -3.93 18.07
N SER A 112 -15.31 -3.98 18.06
CA SER A 112 -16.08 -5.23 18.13
C SER A 112 -15.83 -6.15 16.93
N PHE A 113 -15.65 -5.60 15.73
CA PHE A 113 -15.31 -6.38 14.54
C PHE A 113 -13.96 -7.07 14.69
N ILE A 114 -12.95 -6.37 15.20
CA ILE A 114 -11.61 -6.94 15.41
C ILE A 114 -11.65 -8.12 16.38
N ILE A 115 -12.46 -8.03 17.43
CA ILE A 115 -12.59 -9.11 18.42
C ILE A 115 -13.37 -10.30 17.83
N ALA A 116 -14.49 -10.02 17.16
CA ALA A 116 -15.37 -11.05 16.60
C ALA A 116 -14.70 -11.80 15.45
N GLU A 117 -14.04 -11.08 14.55
CA GLU A 117 -13.43 -11.59 13.32
C GLU A 117 -11.89 -11.63 13.39
N ARG A 118 -11.35 -11.88 14.58
CA ARG A 118 -9.89 -11.88 14.84
C ARG A 118 -9.09 -12.71 13.84
N THR A 119 -9.63 -13.84 13.40
CA THR A 119 -8.97 -14.73 12.44
C THR A 119 -8.89 -14.08 11.05
N VAL A 120 -9.96 -13.40 10.62
CA VAL A 120 -10.00 -12.68 9.35
C VAL A 120 -8.97 -11.55 9.37
N VAL A 121 -8.97 -10.74 10.43
CA VAL A 121 -8.03 -9.62 10.59
C VAL A 121 -6.57 -10.12 10.61
N LEU A 122 -6.29 -11.21 11.33
CA LEU A 122 -4.94 -11.80 11.38
C LEU A 122 -4.50 -12.34 10.02
N ILE A 123 -5.37 -13.05 9.30
CA ILE A 123 -5.03 -13.56 7.97
C ILE A 123 -4.82 -12.41 6.99
N GLU A 124 -5.67 -11.38 7.03
CA GLU A 124 -5.53 -10.20 6.18
C GLU A 124 -4.21 -9.46 6.45
N LEU A 125 -3.83 -9.31 7.72
CA LEU A 125 -2.55 -8.73 8.13
C LEU A 125 -1.38 -9.56 7.63
N VAL A 126 -1.36 -10.86 7.92
CA VAL A 126 -0.28 -11.77 7.48
C VAL A 126 -0.16 -11.75 5.97
N TYR A 127 -1.27 -11.82 5.25
CA TYR A 127 -1.26 -11.89 3.80
C TYR A 127 -0.77 -10.57 3.18
N THR A 128 -1.24 -9.43 3.68
CA THR A 128 -0.82 -8.10 3.22
C THR A 128 0.67 -7.88 3.51
N THR A 129 1.15 -8.27 4.69
CA THR A 129 2.58 -8.18 5.04
C THR A 129 3.44 -9.12 4.19
N ALA A 130 2.99 -10.35 3.93
CA ALA A 130 3.67 -11.29 3.04
C ALA A 130 3.81 -10.74 1.62
N LEU A 131 2.75 -10.13 1.07
CA LEU A 131 2.82 -9.41 -0.20
C LEU A 131 3.84 -8.27 -0.15
N GLY A 132 3.93 -7.55 0.97
CA GLY A 132 4.96 -6.53 1.22
C GLY A 132 6.38 -7.07 1.05
N PHE A 133 6.68 -8.23 1.66
CA PHE A 133 7.99 -8.87 1.54
C PHE A 133 8.34 -9.29 0.12
N VAL A 134 7.36 -9.51 -0.76
CA VAL A 134 7.60 -9.84 -2.17
C VAL A 134 7.69 -8.57 -3.04
N ILE A 135 6.77 -7.64 -2.87
CA ILE A 135 6.62 -6.47 -3.75
C ILE A 135 7.69 -5.40 -3.49
N VAL A 136 8.14 -5.22 -2.24
CA VAL A 136 9.16 -4.23 -1.89
C VAL A 136 10.50 -4.53 -2.58
N PRO A 137 11.07 -5.76 -2.51
CA PRO A 137 12.28 -6.10 -3.25
C PRO A 137 12.13 -5.97 -4.76
N LEU A 138 10.99 -6.37 -5.33
CA LEU A 138 10.72 -6.21 -6.76
C LEU A 138 10.71 -4.74 -7.17
N SER A 139 10.10 -3.88 -6.35
CA SER A 139 10.06 -2.43 -6.57
C SER A 139 11.47 -1.81 -6.53
N LYS A 140 12.33 -2.30 -5.62
CA LYS A 140 13.75 -1.91 -5.53
C LYS A 140 14.52 -2.27 -6.80
N LEU A 141 14.38 -3.52 -7.27
CA LEU A 141 15.03 -3.99 -8.49
C LEU A 141 14.62 -3.19 -9.72
N LEU A 142 13.32 -2.88 -9.85
CA LEU A 142 12.81 -2.04 -10.94
C LEU A 142 13.42 -0.64 -10.90
N TYR A 143 13.52 -0.04 -9.70
CA TYR A 143 14.12 1.27 -9.50
C TYR A 143 15.60 1.30 -9.89
N GLU A 144 16.39 0.33 -9.40
CA GLU A 144 17.82 0.23 -9.68
C GLU A 144 18.11 0.04 -11.17
N LYS A 145 17.37 -0.85 -11.85
CA LYS A 145 17.52 -1.07 -13.31
C LYS A 145 17.28 0.20 -14.12
N GLY A 146 16.26 0.98 -13.82
CA GLY A 146 16.02 2.21 -14.58
C GLY A 146 16.92 3.38 -14.18
N LYS A 147 17.67 3.28 -13.07
CA LYS A 147 18.79 4.18 -12.79
C LYS A 147 19.99 3.84 -13.66
N SER A 148 20.32 2.55 -13.79
CA SER A 148 21.43 2.07 -14.64
C SER A 148 21.22 2.34 -16.14
N SER A 149 19.97 2.34 -16.63
CA SER A 149 19.65 2.65 -18.03
C SER A 149 19.87 4.13 -18.41
N LYS A 150 20.12 5.01 -17.44
CA LYS A 150 20.31 6.45 -17.65
C LYS A 150 21.76 6.93 -17.49
N SER A 151 22.69 6.03 -17.14
CA SER A 151 24.14 6.29 -17.13
C SER A 151 24.78 5.72 -18.37
#